data_AF-A0A938JF11-F1
#
_entry.id   AF-A0A938JF11-F1
#
_cell.length_a   1.000
_cell.length_b   1.000
_cell.length_c   1.000
_cell.angle_alpha   90.00
_cell.angle_beta   90.00
_cell.angle_gamma   90.00
#
_symmetry.space_group_name_H-M   'P 1'
#
loop_
_entity.id
_entity.type
_entity.pdbx_description
1 polymer ?
#
loop_
_entity_poly.entity_id
_entity_poly.type
_entity_poly.pdbx_seq_one_letter_code
_entity_poly.pdbx_strand_id
1 'polypeptide(L)'
;MLVLVCGMHRSGSTLVWQVTRQLLDGRPGLRNPHGIPSGDFPAAAADPEDLLLAKIHYRHGLPEGDFPQEGALYLYTYRDVRDVVASLFRKARLKEGSPRRGPATSRTIARREIHGDAFWLQRGSVWAGRYEEIQGDLAGLVRSLADFLSVDVTDERVAEIAEFVTLEQQQERVWQWRHEGVNPDLRVTANHITDGREGAWRDTLTTDELEAIEDLSAVWLFERDYPVETPLGRRKTAGLRKPRRHTSSGTPQPVALTPEPRRSNRQRWAFPLLATSALFALLGLLATVAVPAVSPVAWVLALGCALPAGYLRGRHGRAVVPHWRR
;
A
#
# COMPACT_ATOMS: atom_id res chain seq x y z
N MET A 1 13.83 4.42 15.46
CA MET A 1 13.80 3.80 14.14
C MET A 1 12.40 3.24 13.92
N LEU A 2 11.76 3.56 12.80
CA LEU A 2 10.44 3.01 12.47
C LEU A 2 10.59 1.75 11.61
N VAL A 3 10.02 0.63 12.05
CA VAL A 3 9.83 -0.57 11.22
C VAL A 3 8.34 -0.76 10.98
N LEU A 4 7.93 -0.59 9.72
CA LEU A 4 6.52 -0.62 9.33
C LEU A 4 6.22 -1.83 8.45
N VAL A 5 5.52 -2.80 9.02
CA VAL A 5 4.99 -3.93 8.26
C VAL A 5 3.73 -3.48 7.55
N CYS A 6 3.80 -3.44 6.22
CA CYS A 6 2.72 -2.99 5.37
C CYS A 6 2.40 -4.02 4.30
N GLY A 7 1.30 -3.82 3.59
CA GLY A 7 0.91 -4.77 2.57
C GLY A 7 -0.52 -4.65 2.13
N MET A 8 -0.82 -5.41 1.08
CA MET A 8 -2.19 -5.71 0.75
C MET A 8 -2.88 -6.42 1.92
N HIS A 9 -4.20 -6.34 1.97
CA HIS A 9 -4.94 -7.20 2.87
C HIS A 9 -4.69 -8.66 2.45
N ARG A 10 -4.52 -9.56 3.43
CA ARG A 10 -4.42 -11.01 3.19
C ARG A 10 -3.18 -11.46 2.37
N SER A 11 -2.13 -10.65 2.31
CA SER A 11 -0.86 -10.96 1.62
C SER A 11 0.26 -11.53 2.51
N GLY A 12 -0.06 -12.01 3.71
CA GLY A 12 0.98 -12.50 4.64
C GLY A 12 1.66 -11.43 5.51
N SER A 13 1.18 -10.18 5.51
CA SER A 13 1.66 -9.14 6.44
C SER A 13 1.71 -9.55 7.93
N THR A 14 0.83 -10.44 8.40
CA THR A 14 0.92 -10.96 9.79
C THR A 14 2.11 -11.90 9.97
N LEU A 15 2.36 -12.78 9.00
CA LEU A 15 3.52 -13.67 8.99
C LEU A 15 4.81 -12.85 9.01
N VAL A 16 4.95 -11.88 8.11
CA VAL A 16 6.11 -10.96 8.08
C VAL A 16 6.25 -10.19 9.39
N TRP A 17 5.14 -9.72 9.97
CA TRP A 17 5.18 -9.04 11.27
C TRP A 17 5.67 -9.95 12.40
N GLN A 18 5.24 -11.20 12.45
CA GLN A 18 5.69 -12.15 13.47
C GLN A 18 7.17 -12.49 13.33
N VAL A 19 7.65 -12.74 12.10
CA VAL A 19 9.08 -12.96 11.85
C VAL A 19 9.90 -11.73 12.24
N THR A 20 9.46 -10.54 11.83
CA THR A 20 10.12 -9.28 12.18
C THR A 20 10.19 -9.07 13.69
N ARG A 21 9.09 -9.36 14.42
CA ARG A 21 9.09 -9.31 15.88
C ARG A 21 10.11 -10.27 16.48
N GLN A 22 10.19 -11.50 15.99
CA GLN A 22 11.16 -12.50 16.47
C GLN A 22 12.62 -12.12 16.19
N LEU A 23 12.88 -11.40 15.09
CA LEU A 23 14.22 -10.91 14.73
C LEU A 23 14.65 -9.70 15.57
N LEU A 24 13.71 -8.83 15.94
CA LEU A 24 13.98 -7.63 16.72
C LEU A 24 13.88 -7.85 18.23
N ASP A 25 13.45 -9.04 18.67
CA ASP A 25 13.27 -9.35 20.09
C ASP A 25 14.56 -9.12 20.89
N GLY A 26 14.45 -8.53 22.07
CA GLY A 26 15.59 -8.15 22.90
C GLY A 26 16.36 -6.89 22.46
N ARG A 27 16.04 -6.26 21.32
CA ARG A 27 16.66 -4.97 20.96
C ARG A 27 16.19 -3.85 21.91
N PRO A 28 17.10 -2.99 22.41
CA PRO A 28 16.74 -1.83 23.20
C PRO A 28 15.71 -0.94 22.49
N GLY A 29 14.78 -0.38 23.25
CA GLY A 29 13.77 0.54 22.72
C GLY A 29 12.66 -0.10 21.89
N LEU A 30 12.66 -1.43 21.70
CA LEU A 30 11.59 -2.11 20.95
C LEU A 30 10.23 -1.89 21.64
N ARG A 31 9.33 -1.23 20.92
CA ARG A 31 7.91 -1.13 21.26
C ARG A 31 7.06 -1.57 20.07
N ASN A 32 5.96 -2.28 20.37
CA ASN A 32 5.05 -2.82 19.37
C ASN A 32 3.55 -2.55 19.67
N PRO A 33 3.14 -1.30 19.99
CA PRO A 33 1.77 -1.05 20.42
C PRO A 33 0.69 -1.42 19.41
N HIS A 34 -0.50 -1.70 19.91
CA HIS A 34 -1.68 -1.91 19.07
C HIS A 34 -2.31 -0.58 18.67
N GLY A 35 -2.54 -0.37 17.36
CA GLY A 35 -3.38 0.73 16.88
C GLY A 35 -2.77 2.13 16.94
N ILE A 36 -1.45 2.24 16.81
CA ILE A 36 -0.75 3.54 16.79
C ILE A 36 -1.26 4.39 15.62
N PRO A 37 -1.63 5.66 15.87
CA PRO A 37 -1.94 6.62 14.82
C PRO A 37 -0.75 6.83 13.87
N SER A 38 -1.00 6.97 12.57
CA SER A 38 0.06 7.22 11.59
C SER A 38 0.80 8.54 11.83
N GLY A 39 0.14 9.53 12.45
CA GLY A 39 0.77 10.81 12.79
C GLY A 39 1.95 10.71 13.76
N ASP A 40 2.11 9.59 14.47
CA ASP A 40 3.22 9.36 15.41
C ASP A 40 4.45 8.75 14.73
N PHE A 41 4.32 8.27 13.49
CA PHE A 41 5.39 7.60 12.74
C PHE A 41 6.59 8.51 12.45
N PRO A 42 6.43 9.81 12.09
CA PRO A 42 7.57 10.70 11.89
C PRO A 42 8.45 10.85 13.13
N ALA A 43 7.86 10.90 14.33
CA ALA A 43 8.64 11.01 15.57
C ALA A 43 9.48 9.75 15.81
N ALA A 44 8.88 8.56 15.65
CA ALA A 44 9.60 7.28 15.81
C ALA A 44 10.69 7.05 14.75
N ALA A 45 10.51 7.59 13.55
CA ALA A 45 11.53 7.54 12.50
C ALA A 45 12.70 8.47 12.79
N ALA A 46 12.46 9.60 13.46
CA ALA A 46 13.49 10.59 13.79
C ALA A 46 14.37 10.19 14.99
N ASP A 47 13.88 9.34 15.88
CA ASP A 47 14.61 8.89 17.07
C ASP A 47 15.18 7.48 16.87
N PRO A 48 16.50 7.28 16.70
CA PRO A 48 17.08 5.95 16.49
C PRO A 48 16.95 5.01 17.69
N GLU A 49 16.85 5.54 18.91
CA GLU A 49 16.72 4.76 20.15
C GLU A 49 15.28 4.26 20.37
N ASP A 50 14.30 4.88 19.71
CA ASP A 50 12.90 4.46 19.73
C ASP A 50 12.59 3.46 18.61
N LEU A 51 12.80 2.17 18.84
CA LEU A 51 12.48 1.13 17.86
C LEU A 51 10.97 0.82 17.85
N LEU A 52 10.24 1.51 16.99
CA LEU A 52 8.81 1.26 16.81
C LEU A 52 8.56 0.20 15.72
N LEU A 53 8.01 -0.96 16.11
CA LEU A 53 7.43 -1.94 15.18
C LEU A 53 5.91 -1.75 15.07
N ALA A 54 5.45 -1.30 13.90
CA ALA A 54 4.03 -1.09 13.61
C ALA A 54 3.56 -1.93 12.42
N LYS A 55 2.24 -2.15 12.34
CA LYS A 55 1.58 -2.81 11.22
C LYS A 55 0.43 -1.96 10.69
N ILE A 56 0.37 -1.75 9.39
CA ILE A 56 -0.69 -0.98 8.74
C ILE A 56 -1.03 -1.51 7.35
N HIS A 57 -2.29 -1.36 6.95
CA HIS A 57 -2.73 -1.56 5.58
C HIS A 57 -3.08 -0.24 4.92
N TYR A 58 -2.91 -0.17 3.61
CA TYR A 58 -3.32 1.02 2.87
C TYR A 58 -4.83 1.23 3.01
N ARG A 59 -5.22 2.48 3.26
CA ARG A 59 -6.59 2.96 3.15
C ARG A 59 -6.57 4.31 2.44
N HIS A 60 -7.64 4.61 1.71
CA HIS A 60 -7.78 5.94 1.11
C HIS A 60 -7.78 7.01 2.21
N GLY A 61 -7.05 8.10 1.95
CA GLY A 61 -6.94 9.22 2.88
C GLY A 61 -5.83 9.09 3.93
N LEU A 62 -4.94 8.09 3.83
CA LEU A 62 -3.69 8.13 4.61
C LEU A 62 -2.88 9.39 4.24
N PRO A 63 -2.48 10.23 5.21
CA PRO A 63 -1.66 11.40 4.93
C PRO A 63 -0.27 10.96 4.48
N GLU A 64 0.16 11.32 3.27
CA GLU A 64 1.50 10.94 2.77
C GLU A 64 2.63 11.41 3.69
N GLY A 65 2.46 12.55 4.37
CA GLY A 65 3.43 13.12 5.31
C GLY A 65 3.64 12.30 6.59
N ASP A 66 2.71 11.40 6.91
CA ASP A 66 2.84 10.49 8.05
C ASP A 66 3.84 9.35 7.78
N PHE A 67 4.30 9.17 6.54
CA PHE A 67 5.15 8.05 6.12
C PHE A 67 6.52 8.56 5.67
N PRO A 68 7.47 8.71 6.61
CA PRO A 68 8.76 9.34 6.37
C PRO A 68 9.62 8.53 5.39
N GLN A 69 10.41 9.23 4.57
CA GLN A 69 11.30 8.59 3.59
C GLN A 69 12.61 8.09 4.20
N GLU A 70 13.01 8.72 5.31
CA GLU A 70 14.24 8.43 6.06
C GLU A 70 13.87 7.95 7.47
N GLY A 71 14.76 7.17 8.11
CA GLY A 71 14.54 6.63 9.45
C GLY A 71 13.46 5.56 9.56
N ALA A 72 12.88 5.15 8.43
CA ALA A 72 11.84 4.13 8.34
C ALA A 72 12.21 2.98 7.39
N LEU A 73 11.95 1.76 7.84
CA LEU A 73 12.07 0.52 7.08
C LEU A 73 10.66 -0.02 6.79
N TYR A 74 10.33 -0.19 5.51
CA TYR A 74 9.02 -0.64 5.07
C TYR A 74 9.08 -2.10 4.63
N LEU A 75 8.36 -2.97 5.33
CA LEU A 75 8.27 -4.39 5.01
C LEU A 75 6.94 -4.64 4.29
N TYR A 76 6.95 -4.46 2.97
CA TYR A 76 5.79 -4.54 2.11
C TYR A 76 5.53 -5.97 1.64
N THR A 77 4.27 -6.42 1.77
CA THR A 77 3.84 -7.72 1.22
C THR A 77 2.71 -7.54 0.21
N TYR A 78 2.78 -8.27 -0.89
CA TYR A 78 1.74 -8.32 -1.91
C TYR A 78 1.38 -9.76 -2.26
N ARG A 79 0.23 -9.91 -2.92
CA ARG A 79 -0.36 -11.20 -3.30
C ARG A 79 -1.17 -11.02 -4.58
N ASP A 80 -1.47 -12.11 -5.28
CA ASP A 80 -2.46 -12.09 -6.36
C ASP A 80 -3.74 -11.39 -5.87
N VAL A 81 -4.08 -10.26 -6.51
CA VAL A 81 -5.20 -9.42 -6.05
C VAL A 81 -6.54 -10.17 -6.11
N ARG A 82 -6.66 -11.19 -6.96
CA ARG A 82 -7.84 -12.06 -7.02
C ARG A 82 -7.94 -12.90 -5.74
N ASP A 83 -6.84 -13.47 -5.28
CA ASP A 83 -6.79 -14.18 -3.99
C ASP A 83 -7.03 -13.24 -2.81
N VAL A 84 -6.56 -11.99 -2.87
CA VAL A 84 -6.86 -11.00 -1.84
C VAL A 84 -8.37 -10.78 -1.72
N VAL A 85 -9.06 -10.53 -2.84
CA VAL A 85 -10.52 -10.36 -2.87
C VAL A 85 -11.23 -11.61 -2.37
N ALA A 86 -10.87 -12.78 -2.90
CA ALA A 86 -11.45 -14.06 -2.50
C ALA A 86 -11.27 -14.35 -1.00
N SER A 87 -10.06 -14.11 -0.47
CA SER A 87 -9.75 -14.28 0.96
C SER A 87 -10.55 -13.31 1.84
N LEU A 88 -10.76 -12.07 1.40
CA LEU A 88 -11.61 -11.11 2.10
C LEU A 88 -13.08 -11.55 2.13
N PHE A 89 -13.61 -12.07 1.03
CA PHE A 89 -14.98 -12.62 1.00
C PHE A 89 -15.13 -13.81 1.95
N ARG A 90 -14.17 -14.76 1.95
CA ARG A 90 -14.18 -15.88 2.89
C ARG A 90 -14.08 -15.42 4.35
N LYS A 91 -13.16 -14.50 4.66
CA LYS A 91 -12.99 -13.95 6.02
C LYS A 91 -14.27 -13.26 6.52
N ALA A 92 -14.92 -12.50 5.65
CA ALA A 92 -16.17 -11.81 5.95
C ALA A 92 -17.43 -12.70 5.81
N ARG A 93 -17.26 -13.99 5.47
CA ARG A 93 -18.34 -14.97 5.25
C ARG A 93 -19.38 -14.49 4.22
N LEU A 94 -18.93 -13.79 3.18
CA LEU A 94 -19.77 -13.26 2.11
C LEU A 94 -20.01 -14.34 1.05
N LYS A 95 -21.20 -14.95 1.11
CA LYS A 95 -21.67 -15.91 0.11
C LYS A 95 -22.08 -15.22 -1.19
N GLU A 96 -22.10 -15.97 -2.28
CA GLU A 96 -22.71 -15.53 -3.53
C GLU A 96 -24.17 -15.08 -3.29
N GLY A 97 -24.59 -14.02 -3.99
CA GLY A 97 -25.89 -13.37 -3.75
C GLY A 97 -25.92 -12.39 -2.58
N SER A 98 -24.86 -12.27 -1.76
CA SER A 98 -24.78 -11.22 -0.74
C SER A 98 -24.77 -9.83 -1.38
N PRO A 99 -25.56 -8.85 -0.90
CA PRO A 99 -25.55 -7.48 -1.43
C PRO A 99 -24.21 -6.76 -1.22
N ARG A 100 -23.36 -7.28 -0.34
CA ARG A 100 -22.01 -6.76 -0.06
C ARG A 100 -20.94 -7.42 -0.92
N ARG A 101 -21.31 -8.33 -1.83
CA ARG A 101 -20.45 -9.08 -2.73
C ARG A 101 -20.90 -8.85 -4.17
N GLY A 102 -19.98 -8.96 -5.12
CA GLY A 102 -20.26 -8.81 -6.54
C GLY A 102 -19.21 -7.96 -7.26
N PRO A 103 -19.35 -7.81 -8.59
CA PRO A 103 -18.32 -7.24 -9.46
C PRO A 103 -17.84 -5.84 -9.05
N ALA A 104 -18.76 -4.96 -8.67
CA ALA A 104 -18.43 -3.59 -8.24
C ALA A 104 -17.59 -3.57 -6.95
N THR A 105 -17.95 -4.40 -5.96
CA THR A 105 -17.19 -4.52 -4.71
C THR A 105 -15.82 -5.16 -4.97
N SER A 106 -15.76 -6.23 -5.76
CA SER A 106 -14.52 -6.90 -6.15
C SER A 106 -13.54 -5.93 -6.80
N ARG A 107 -14.01 -5.13 -7.77
CA ARG A 107 -13.22 -4.09 -8.43
C ARG A 107 -12.75 -3.00 -7.46
N THR A 108 -13.60 -2.59 -6.51
CA THR A 108 -13.26 -1.56 -5.51
C THR A 108 -12.17 -2.05 -4.57
N ILE A 109 -12.27 -3.29 -4.09
CA ILE A 109 -11.23 -3.91 -3.26
C ILE A 109 -9.93 -3.99 -4.06
N ALA A 110 -9.94 -4.56 -5.27
CA ALA A 110 -8.75 -4.68 -6.10
C ALA A 110 -8.07 -3.32 -6.38
N ARG A 111 -8.86 -2.28 -6.65
CA ARG A 111 -8.34 -0.91 -6.83
C ARG A 111 -7.60 -0.40 -5.60
N ARG A 112 -8.19 -0.58 -4.42
CA ARG A 112 -7.57 -0.14 -3.16
C ARG A 112 -6.22 -0.83 -2.96
N GLU A 113 -6.15 -2.14 -3.17
CA GLU A 113 -4.93 -2.92 -2.96
C GLU A 113 -3.82 -2.52 -3.95
N ILE A 114 -4.15 -2.36 -5.24
CA ILE A 114 -3.19 -1.91 -6.28
C ILE A 114 -2.73 -0.47 -6.03
N HIS A 115 -3.61 0.40 -5.54
CA HIS A 115 -3.18 1.74 -5.15
C HIS A 115 -2.24 1.70 -3.94
N GLY A 116 -2.54 0.84 -2.96
CA GLY A 116 -1.65 0.61 -1.82
C GLY A 116 -0.28 0.09 -2.24
N ASP A 117 -0.23 -0.83 -3.20
CA ASP A 117 1.01 -1.33 -3.80
C ASP A 117 1.89 -0.20 -4.35
N ALA A 118 1.33 0.67 -5.19
CA ALA A 118 2.05 1.83 -5.69
C ALA A 118 2.49 2.79 -4.56
N PHE A 119 1.66 2.99 -3.54
CA PHE A 119 1.97 3.88 -2.42
C PHE A 119 3.17 3.40 -1.59
N TRP A 120 3.22 2.09 -1.28
CA TRP A 120 4.28 1.51 -0.44
C TRP A 120 5.58 1.33 -1.20
N LEU A 121 5.55 0.98 -2.48
CA LEU A 121 6.78 0.83 -3.29
C LEU A 121 7.49 2.15 -3.59
N GLN A 122 6.84 3.29 -3.34
CA GLN A 122 7.44 4.62 -3.48
C GLN A 122 8.17 5.10 -2.21
N ARG A 123 8.30 4.26 -1.17
CA ARG A 123 9.06 4.64 0.04
C ARG A 123 10.56 4.42 -0.15
N GLY A 124 11.37 5.13 0.64
CA GLY A 124 12.83 5.15 0.54
C GLY A 124 13.49 3.79 0.74
N SER A 125 13.15 3.10 1.83
CA SER A 125 13.72 1.80 2.18
C SER A 125 12.64 0.73 2.26
N VAL A 126 12.45 -0.04 1.18
CA VAL A 126 11.38 -1.04 1.07
C VAL A 126 11.95 -2.43 0.82
N TRP A 127 11.62 -3.37 1.70
CA TRP A 127 11.63 -4.79 1.41
C TRP A 127 10.26 -5.17 0.87
N ALA A 128 10.22 -5.88 -0.27
CA ALA A 128 8.97 -6.29 -0.91
C ALA A 128 8.95 -7.82 -1.09
N GLY A 129 7.97 -8.48 -0.49
CA GLY A 129 7.80 -9.93 -0.58
C GLY A 129 6.48 -10.33 -1.22
N ARG A 130 6.55 -11.27 -2.19
CA ARG A 130 5.39 -11.94 -2.79
C ARG A 130 4.91 -13.05 -1.87
N TYR A 131 3.61 -13.08 -1.55
CA TYR A 131 3.03 -14.06 -0.63
C TYR A 131 3.33 -15.51 -1.02
N GLU A 132 3.25 -15.84 -2.31
CA GLU A 132 3.48 -17.21 -2.80
C GLU A 132 4.94 -17.66 -2.60
N GLU A 133 5.90 -16.74 -2.79
CA GLU A 133 7.32 -17.01 -2.57
C GLU A 133 7.62 -17.15 -1.07
N ILE A 134 7.05 -16.25 -0.25
CA ILE A 134 7.18 -16.30 1.20
C ILE A 134 6.66 -17.63 1.76
N GLN A 135 5.49 -18.09 1.29
CA GLN A 135 4.87 -19.31 1.79
C GLN A 135 5.64 -20.57 1.36
N GLY A 136 6.36 -20.51 0.23
CA GLY A 136 7.19 -21.60 -0.26
C GLY A 136 8.57 -21.72 0.41
N ASP A 137 9.09 -20.64 1.01
CA ASP A 137 10.42 -20.64 1.65
C ASP A 137 10.46 -19.73 2.89
N LEU A 138 10.01 -20.26 4.04
CA LEU A 138 10.01 -19.52 5.31
C LEU A 138 11.42 -19.23 5.81
N ALA A 139 12.39 -20.12 5.62
CA ALA A 139 13.77 -19.88 6.03
C ALA A 139 14.41 -18.77 5.20
N GLY A 140 14.15 -18.75 3.88
CA GLY A 140 14.52 -17.66 2.99
C GLY A 140 13.89 -16.33 3.39
N LEU A 141 12.59 -16.32 3.77
CA LEU A 141 11.95 -15.13 4.34
C LEU A 141 12.74 -14.62 5.55
N VAL A 142 13.02 -15.46 6.55
CA VAL A 142 13.71 -15.07 7.79
C VAL A 142 15.07 -14.46 7.48
N ARG A 143 15.89 -15.12 6.67
CA ARG A 143 17.22 -14.60 6.27
C ARG A 143 17.11 -13.27 5.53
N SER A 144 16.15 -13.15 4.61
CA SER A 144 15.98 -11.93 3.82
C SER A 144 15.54 -10.72 4.66
N LEU A 145 14.70 -10.95 5.68
CA LEU A 145 14.30 -9.91 6.62
C LEU A 145 15.43 -9.57 7.59
N ALA A 146 16.19 -10.56 8.05
CA ALA A 146 17.35 -10.35 8.91
C ALA A 146 18.40 -9.46 8.23
N ASP A 147 18.73 -9.76 6.97
CA ASP A 147 19.62 -8.93 6.13
C ASP A 147 19.10 -7.50 5.99
N PHE A 148 17.82 -7.34 5.59
CA PHE A 148 17.21 -6.02 5.42
C PHE A 148 17.11 -5.20 6.72
N LEU A 149 16.94 -5.86 7.87
CA LEU A 149 16.89 -5.23 9.20
C LEU A 149 18.27 -5.08 9.84
N SER A 150 19.32 -5.53 9.16
CA SER A 150 20.69 -5.63 9.69
C SER A 150 20.72 -6.32 11.06
N VAL A 151 20.15 -7.52 11.12
CA VAL A 151 20.12 -8.42 12.28
C VAL A 151 20.97 -9.64 11.95
N ASP A 152 22.03 -9.88 12.72
CA ASP A 152 22.79 -11.11 12.61
C ASP A 152 21.95 -12.29 13.13
N VAL A 153 21.85 -13.36 12.32
CA VAL A 153 21.13 -14.57 12.69
C VAL A 153 21.93 -15.82 12.33
N THR A 154 21.95 -16.78 13.24
CA THR A 154 22.50 -18.12 13.03
C THR A 154 21.48 -19.01 12.29
N ASP A 155 21.93 -20.08 11.64
CA ASP A 155 21.03 -21.02 10.97
C ASP A 155 20.07 -21.71 11.94
N GLU A 156 20.48 -21.96 13.19
CA GLU A 156 19.62 -22.54 14.22
C GLU A 156 18.44 -21.60 14.55
N ARG A 157 18.73 -20.31 14.76
CA ARG A 157 17.71 -19.28 14.98
C ARG A 157 16.80 -19.10 13.76
N VAL A 158 17.35 -19.21 12.55
CA VAL A 158 16.54 -19.18 11.32
C VAL A 158 15.54 -20.35 11.31
N ALA A 159 16.00 -21.56 11.61
CA ALA A 159 15.15 -22.74 11.65
C ALA A 159 14.08 -22.62 12.76
N GLU A 160 14.44 -22.13 13.94
CA GLU A 160 13.51 -21.91 15.05
C GLU A 160 12.39 -20.93 14.68
N ILE A 161 12.73 -19.77 14.09
CA ILE A 161 11.74 -18.79 13.68
C ILE A 161 10.86 -19.34 12.55
N ALA A 162 11.46 -20.03 11.57
CA ALA A 162 10.72 -20.63 10.46
C ALA A 162 9.69 -21.66 10.95
N GLU A 163 10.09 -22.54 11.87
CA GLU A 163 9.20 -23.50 12.53
C GLU A 163 8.10 -22.78 13.32
N PHE A 164 8.45 -21.72 14.06
CA PHE A 164 7.49 -20.92 14.83
C PHE A 164 6.39 -20.32 13.95
N VAL A 165 6.64 -20.04 12.67
CA VAL A 165 5.67 -19.37 11.78
C VAL A 165 5.03 -20.27 10.72
N THR A 166 5.19 -21.59 10.83
CA THR A 166 4.51 -22.57 9.94
C THR A 166 3.00 -22.41 9.97
N LEU A 167 2.33 -22.82 8.88
CA LEU A 167 0.88 -22.68 8.75
C LEU A 167 0.16 -23.47 9.85
N GLU A 168 0.65 -24.67 10.15
CA GLU A 168 0.15 -25.59 11.16
C GLU A 168 0.20 -24.95 12.55
N GLN A 169 1.35 -24.39 12.94
CA GLN A 169 1.52 -23.69 14.23
C GLN A 169 0.59 -22.48 14.32
N GLN A 170 0.40 -21.75 13.22
CA GLN A 170 -0.51 -20.61 13.20
C GLN A 170 -1.98 -21.04 13.29
N GLN A 171 -2.37 -22.15 12.66
CA GLN A 171 -3.72 -22.71 12.77
C GLN A 171 -4.02 -23.16 14.19
N GLU A 172 -3.08 -23.82 14.85
CA GLU A 172 -3.21 -24.22 16.26
C GLU A 172 -3.39 -22.99 17.17
N ARG A 173 -2.61 -21.92 16.96
CA ARG A 173 -2.78 -20.66 17.70
C ARG A 173 -4.13 -20.00 17.41
N VAL A 174 -4.58 -19.97 16.16
CA VAL A 174 -5.92 -19.46 15.82
C VAL A 174 -7.00 -20.23 16.60
N TRP A 175 -6.86 -21.56 16.69
CA TRP A 175 -7.79 -22.42 17.40
C TRP A 175 -7.81 -22.15 18.90
N GLN A 176 -6.65 -22.07 19.54
CA GLN A 176 -6.51 -21.75 20.96
C GLN A 176 -7.16 -20.41 21.31
N TRP A 177 -6.99 -19.40 20.46
CA TRP A 177 -7.45 -18.03 20.71
C TRP A 177 -8.83 -17.70 20.14
N ARG A 178 -9.57 -18.69 19.64
CA ARG A 178 -10.83 -18.45 18.91
C ARG A 178 -11.92 -17.76 19.75
N HIS A 179 -11.85 -17.88 21.08
CA HIS A 179 -12.82 -17.30 22.01
C HIS A 179 -12.43 -15.92 22.54
N GLU A 180 -11.14 -15.56 22.46
CA GLU A 180 -10.57 -14.34 23.07
C GLU A 180 -10.50 -13.16 22.07
N GLY A 181 -10.92 -13.39 20.83
CA GLY A 181 -10.99 -12.36 19.79
C GLY A 181 -9.68 -12.18 19.04
N VAL A 182 -8.84 -11.23 19.48
CA VAL A 182 -7.56 -10.88 18.84
C VAL A 182 -6.43 -11.09 19.85
N ASN A 183 -5.51 -11.99 19.56
CA ASN A 183 -4.30 -12.10 20.35
C ASN A 183 -3.43 -10.84 20.10
N PRO A 184 -3.18 -9.98 21.11
CA PRO A 184 -2.47 -8.73 20.92
C PRO A 184 -1.01 -8.95 20.51
N ASP A 185 -0.42 -10.05 20.97
CA ASP A 185 0.97 -10.40 20.71
C ASP A 185 1.21 -11.05 19.36
N LEU A 186 0.27 -11.86 18.88
CA LEU A 186 0.43 -12.58 17.62
C LEU A 186 -0.26 -11.89 16.45
N ARG A 187 -1.16 -10.93 16.73
CA ARG A 187 -2.04 -10.26 15.75
C ARG A 187 -2.89 -11.25 14.94
N VAL A 188 -3.18 -12.40 15.55
CA VAL A 188 -4.01 -13.48 15.01
C VAL A 188 -5.43 -13.32 15.53
N THR A 189 -6.41 -13.61 14.68
CA THR A 189 -7.84 -13.62 14.98
C THR A 189 -8.44 -15.00 14.73
N ALA A 190 -9.60 -15.32 15.33
CA ALA A 190 -10.26 -16.62 15.16
C ALA A 190 -10.50 -17.07 13.69
N ASN A 191 -10.56 -16.12 12.77
CA ASN A 191 -10.75 -16.33 11.33
C ASN A 191 -9.56 -15.81 10.49
N HIS A 192 -8.35 -15.79 11.08
CA HIS A 192 -7.19 -15.20 10.44
C HIS A 192 -6.70 -16.02 9.24
N ILE A 193 -6.66 -17.34 9.38
CA ILE A 193 -6.27 -18.28 8.34
C ILE A 193 -7.53 -18.95 7.83
N THR A 194 -7.81 -18.83 6.53
CA THR A 194 -9.02 -19.38 5.90
C THR A 194 -8.72 -20.48 4.89
N ASP A 195 -7.60 -20.39 4.18
CA ASP A 195 -7.22 -21.34 3.13
C ASP A 195 -5.68 -21.33 3.01
N GLY A 196 -5.11 -20.18 2.69
CA GLY A 196 -3.65 -20.01 2.57
C GLY A 196 -3.11 -20.40 1.20
N ARG A 197 -3.77 -21.28 0.44
CA ARG A 197 -3.32 -21.71 -0.90
C ARG A 197 -3.30 -20.57 -1.93
N GLU A 198 -2.34 -20.63 -2.85
CA GLU A 198 -2.32 -19.84 -4.09
C GLU A 198 -3.47 -20.26 -5.01
N GLY A 199 -4.13 -19.30 -5.65
CA GLY A 199 -5.13 -19.57 -6.68
C GLY A 199 -6.49 -20.00 -6.16
N ALA A 200 -6.72 -19.92 -4.85
CA ALA A 200 -8.01 -20.21 -4.20
C ALA A 200 -9.15 -19.29 -4.69
N TRP A 201 -8.83 -18.21 -5.39
CA TRP A 201 -9.80 -17.38 -6.08
C TRP A 201 -10.61 -18.12 -7.16
N ARG A 202 -10.06 -19.16 -7.80
CA ARG A 202 -10.76 -19.94 -8.84
C ARG A 202 -12.00 -20.66 -8.31
N ASP A 203 -11.92 -21.13 -7.07
CA ASP A 203 -13.03 -21.83 -6.40
C ASP A 203 -14.00 -20.86 -5.70
N THR A 204 -13.65 -19.57 -5.62
CA THR A 204 -14.36 -18.61 -4.78
C THR A 204 -15.08 -17.54 -5.58
N LEU A 205 -14.46 -16.98 -6.61
CA LEU A 205 -15.00 -15.83 -7.36
C LEU A 205 -15.89 -16.31 -8.51
N THR A 206 -16.96 -15.58 -8.77
CA THR A 206 -17.76 -15.79 -9.99
C THR A 206 -17.03 -15.25 -11.21
N THR A 207 -17.45 -15.66 -12.42
CA THR A 207 -16.90 -15.15 -13.68
C THR A 207 -16.97 -13.62 -13.75
N ASP A 208 -18.11 -13.02 -13.43
CA ASP A 208 -18.29 -11.56 -13.48
C ASP A 208 -17.40 -10.81 -12.48
N GLU A 209 -17.19 -11.39 -11.29
CA GLU A 209 -16.28 -10.83 -10.28
C GLU A 209 -14.83 -10.87 -10.78
N LEU A 210 -14.42 -11.99 -11.37
CA LEU A 210 -13.10 -12.18 -11.95
C LEU A 210 -12.84 -11.22 -13.11
N GLU A 211 -13.79 -11.09 -14.04
CA GLU A 211 -13.72 -10.15 -15.15
C GLU A 211 -13.61 -8.70 -14.67
N ALA A 212 -14.38 -8.30 -13.66
CA ALA A 212 -14.32 -6.94 -13.12
C ALA A 212 -12.97 -6.63 -12.43
N ILE A 213 -12.35 -7.63 -11.79
CA ILE A 213 -11.01 -7.52 -11.20
C ILE A 213 -9.96 -7.42 -12.31
N GLU A 214 -9.93 -8.35 -13.26
CA GLU A 214 -8.89 -8.39 -14.30
C GLU A 214 -9.02 -7.22 -15.29
N ASP A 215 -10.24 -6.76 -15.59
CA ASP A 215 -10.43 -5.53 -16.35
C ASP A 215 -9.66 -4.35 -15.71
N LEU A 216 -9.63 -4.26 -14.38
CA LEU A 216 -8.86 -3.23 -13.70
C LEU A 216 -7.36 -3.58 -13.62
N SER A 217 -7.04 -4.84 -13.32
CA SER A 217 -5.74 -5.25 -12.77
C SER A 217 -4.84 -6.02 -13.73
N ALA A 218 -5.27 -6.33 -14.95
CA ALA A 218 -4.53 -7.19 -15.87
C ALA A 218 -3.08 -6.75 -16.11
N VAL A 219 -2.83 -5.44 -16.25
CA VAL A 219 -1.47 -4.91 -16.41
C VAL A 219 -0.64 -5.17 -15.15
N TRP A 220 -1.19 -4.87 -13.97
CA TRP A 220 -0.52 -5.11 -12.69
C TRP A 220 -0.23 -6.61 -12.48
N LEU A 221 -1.19 -7.48 -12.78
CA LEU A 221 -1.03 -8.94 -12.71
C LEU A 221 0.10 -9.39 -13.63
N PHE A 222 0.12 -8.90 -14.87
CA PHE A 222 1.15 -9.22 -15.84
C PHE A 222 2.55 -8.73 -15.42
N GLU A 223 2.65 -7.49 -14.93
CA GLU A 223 3.91 -6.91 -14.43
C GLU A 223 4.47 -7.68 -13.22
N ARG A 224 3.60 -8.28 -12.40
CA ARG A 224 3.96 -9.13 -11.26
C ARG A 224 4.04 -10.62 -11.58
N ASP A 225 3.96 -10.96 -12.86
CA ASP A 225 4.05 -12.33 -13.35
C ASP A 225 3.01 -13.26 -12.72
N TYR A 226 1.81 -12.74 -12.51
CA TYR A 226 0.60 -13.53 -12.29
C TYR A 226 -0.05 -13.85 -13.64
N PRO A 227 -0.63 -15.06 -13.81
CA PRO A 227 -1.36 -15.38 -15.03
C PRO A 227 -2.61 -14.52 -15.15
N VAL A 228 -2.96 -14.10 -16.37
CA VAL A 228 -4.20 -13.37 -16.67
C VAL A 228 -5.13 -14.31 -17.43
N GLU A 229 -6.32 -14.58 -16.90
CA GLU A 229 -7.16 -15.69 -17.36
C GLU A 229 -8.38 -15.23 -18.17
N THR A 230 -8.90 -14.03 -17.96
CA THR A 230 -10.09 -13.55 -18.66
C THR A 230 -9.74 -13.10 -20.08
N PRO A 231 -10.67 -13.22 -21.05
CA PRO A 231 -10.47 -12.66 -22.39
C PRO A 231 -10.18 -11.16 -22.36
N LEU A 232 -10.85 -10.42 -21.47
CA LEU A 232 -10.63 -8.98 -21.26
C LEU A 232 -9.21 -8.69 -20.79
N GLY A 233 -8.74 -9.39 -19.76
CA GLY A 233 -7.39 -9.20 -19.24
C GLY A 233 -6.33 -9.55 -20.29
N ARG A 234 -6.49 -10.66 -21.00
CA ARG A 234 -5.57 -11.06 -22.09
C ARG A 234 -5.50 -10.03 -23.21
N ARG A 235 -6.62 -9.42 -23.59
CA ARG A 235 -6.63 -8.30 -24.56
C ARG A 235 -5.83 -7.10 -24.07
N LYS A 236 -5.91 -6.77 -22.77
CA LYS A 236 -5.19 -5.62 -22.18
C LYS A 236 -3.69 -5.83 -22.07
N THR A 237 -3.25 -7.09 -22.00
CA THR A 237 -1.83 -7.44 -21.92
C THR A 237 -1.26 -7.90 -23.25
N ALA A 238 -2.10 -8.03 -24.29
CA ALA A 238 -1.66 -8.33 -25.65
C ALA A 238 -0.68 -7.26 -26.13
N GLY A 239 0.54 -7.67 -26.45
CA GLY A 239 1.60 -6.77 -26.91
C GLY A 239 2.45 -6.16 -25.80
N LEU A 240 2.12 -6.35 -24.53
CA LEU A 240 3.04 -5.99 -23.44
C LEU A 240 4.21 -6.98 -23.44
N ARG A 241 5.42 -6.44 -23.36
CA ARG A 241 6.62 -7.26 -23.12
C ARG A 241 6.73 -7.50 -21.62
N LYS A 242 6.93 -8.76 -21.22
CA LYS A 242 7.23 -9.05 -19.81
C LYS A 242 8.45 -8.22 -19.41
N PRO A 243 8.41 -7.53 -18.26
CA PRO A 243 9.62 -6.97 -17.69
C PRO A 243 10.65 -8.10 -17.67
N ARG A 244 11.89 -7.83 -18.13
CA ARG A 244 12.97 -8.78 -17.92
C ARG A 244 13.04 -8.98 -16.41
N ARG A 245 12.62 -10.16 -15.94
CA ARG A 245 12.90 -10.57 -14.56
C ARG A 245 14.42 -10.45 -14.44
N HIS A 246 14.89 -9.51 -13.64
CA HIS A 246 16.20 -9.68 -13.07
C HIS A 246 16.10 -11.00 -12.32
N THR A 247 16.73 -12.04 -12.84
CA THR A 247 16.93 -13.30 -12.14
C THR A 247 17.87 -12.99 -10.99
N SER A 248 17.37 -12.28 -9.97
CA SER A 248 18.05 -12.09 -8.71
C SER A 248 17.98 -13.44 -8.02
N SER A 249 19.05 -14.21 -8.19
CA SER A 249 19.36 -15.33 -7.33
C SER A 249 19.40 -14.82 -5.87
N GLY A 250 18.35 -15.13 -5.10
CA GLY A 250 18.43 -15.32 -3.65
C GLY A 250 18.30 -14.11 -2.73
N THR A 251 18.50 -12.87 -3.17
CA THR A 251 18.44 -11.71 -2.25
C THR A 251 17.45 -10.67 -2.77
N PRO A 252 16.38 -10.32 -2.02
CA PRO A 252 15.50 -9.22 -2.39
C PRO A 252 16.34 -7.93 -2.41
N GLN A 253 16.67 -7.48 -3.61
CA GLN A 253 17.34 -6.22 -3.82
C GLN A 253 16.40 -5.10 -3.35
N PRO A 254 16.88 -4.10 -2.61
CA PRO A 254 16.10 -2.90 -2.35
C PRO A 254 15.57 -2.38 -3.69
N VAL A 255 14.25 -2.23 -3.78
CA VAL A 255 13.60 -1.81 -5.03
C VAL A 255 14.20 -0.46 -5.39
N ALA A 256 15.00 -0.42 -6.47
CA ALA A 256 15.54 0.83 -6.98
C ALA A 256 14.36 1.78 -7.18
N LEU A 257 14.38 2.90 -6.44
CA LEU A 257 13.30 3.89 -6.47
C LEU A 257 12.91 4.14 -7.91
N THR A 258 11.67 3.79 -8.27
CA THR A 258 11.14 4.15 -9.58
C THR A 258 11.35 5.66 -9.73
N PRO A 259 11.96 6.12 -10.84
CA PRO A 259 12.25 7.53 -11.02
C PRO A 259 11.00 8.34 -10.72
N GLU A 260 11.14 9.38 -9.89
CA GLU A 260 10.06 10.27 -9.46
C GLU A 260 9.02 10.38 -10.56
N PRO A 261 7.74 10.01 -10.31
CA PRO A 261 6.72 10.00 -11.35
C PRO A 261 6.75 11.35 -12.03
N ARG A 262 7.23 11.39 -13.28
CA ARG A 262 7.49 12.63 -14.04
C ARG A 262 6.34 13.57 -13.76
N ARG A 263 6.58 14.65 -12.99
CA ARG A 263 5.56 15.65 -12.65
C ARG A 263 4.78 15.91 -13.93
N SER A 264 3.52 15.48 -13.96
CA SER A 264 2.78 15.50 -15.22
C SER A 264 2.84 16.92 -15.76
N ASN A 265 2.99 17.10 -17.07
CA ASN A 265 3.04 18.45 -17.67
C ASN A 265 1.90 19.35 -17.17
N ARG A 266 0.77 18.77 -16.74
CA ARG A 266 -0.38 19.45 -16.15
C ARG A 266 -0.09 20.13 -14.79
N GLN A 267 0.76 19.55 -13.93
CA GLN A 267 1.14 20.20 -12.65
C GLN A 267 2.02 21.43 -12.86
N ARG A 268 2.78 21.49 -13.96
CA ARG A 268 3.59 22.66 -14.31
C ARG A 268 2.73 23.90 -14.57
N TRP A 269 1.47 23.72 -14.97
CA TRP A 269 0.55 24.82 -15.29
C TRP A 269 -0.28 25.33 -14.10
N ALA A 270 -0.39 24.56 -13.02
CA ALA A 270 -1.23 24.95 -11.88
C ALA A 270 -0.75 26.25 -11.21
N PHE A 271 0.56 26.45 -11.09
CA PHE A 271 1.13 27.67 -10.51
C PHE A 271 1.01 28.90 -11.43
N PRO A 272 1.38 28.83 -12.72
CA PRO A 272 1.13 29.92 -13.67
C PRO A 272 -0.34 30.36 -13.72
N LEU A 273 -1.29 29.42 -13.68
CA LEU A 273 -2.72 29.73 -13.71
C LEU A 273 -3.18 30.46 -12.43
N LEU A 274 -2.68 30.08 -11.25
CA LEU A 274 -2.97 30.81 -10.01
C LEU A 274 -2.36 32.21 -10.01
N ALA A 275 -1.12 32.36 -10.47
CA ALA A 275 -0.47 33.66 -10.58
C ALA A 275 -1.23 34.58 -11.57
N THR A 276 -1.66 34.03 -12.70
CA THR A 276 -2.44 34.75 -13.72
C THR A 276 -3.81 35.15 -13.17
N SER A 277 -4.48 34.28 -12.41
CA SER A 277 -5.75 34.58 -11.73
C SER A 277 -5.60 35.73 -10.73
N ALA A 278 -4.55 35.70 -9.90
CA ALA A 278 -4.26 36.77 -8.94
C ALA A 278 -3.99 38.11 -9.63
N LEU A 279 -3.25 38.10 -10.75
CA LEU A 279 -3.00 39.30 -11.55
C LEU A 279 -4.31 39.88 -12.10
N PHE A 280 -5.19 39.04 -12.68
CA PHE A 280 -6.48 39.51 -13.18
C PHE A 280 -7.41 40.03 -12.07
N ALA A 281 -7.38 39.42 -10.88
CA ALA A 281 -8.14 39.93 -9.73
C ALA A 281 -7.65 41.32 -9.29
N LEU A 282 -6.32 41.53 -9.25
CA LEU A 282 -5.73 42.84 -8.94
C LEU A 282 -6.10 43.89 -10.00
N LEU A 283 -6.04 43.53 -11.28
CA LEU A 283 -6.47 44.40 -12.38
C LEU A 283 -7.96 44.72 -12.31
N GLY A 284 -8.80 43.75 -11.93
CA GLY A 284 -10.24 43.97 -11.71
C GLY A 284 -10.49 44.96 -10.56
N LEU A 285 -9.72 44.86 -9.47
CA LEU A 285 -9.82 45.79 -8.35
C LEU A 285 -9.43 47.21 -8.75
N LEU A 286 -8.32 47.38 -9.50
CA LEU A 286 -7.88 48.69 -10.01
C LEU A 286 -8.88 49.27 -11.03
N ALA A 287 -9.38 48.45 -11.95
CA ALA A 287 -10.34 48.86 -12.98
C ALA A 287 -11.69 49.26 -12.38
N THR A 288 -12.10 48.69 -11.25
CA THR A 288 -13.34 49.08 -10.56
C THR A 288 -13.30 50.54 -10.11
N VAL A 289 -12.12 51.07 -9.81
CA VAL A 289 -11.92 52.48 -9.41
C VAL A 289 -11.67 53.37 -10.62
N ALA A 290 -10.84 52.93 -11.56
CA ALA A 290 -10.37 53.78 -12.66
C ALA A 290 -11.28 53.77 -13.89
N VAL A 291 -11.82 52.60 -14.27
CA VAL A 291 -12.61 52.40 -15.50
C VAL A 291 -13.67 51.31 -15.25
N PRO A 292 -14.79 51.64 -14.56
CA PRO A 292 -15.75 50.64 -14.08
C PRO A 292 -16.31 49.70 -15.16
N ALA A 293 -16.41 50.19 -16.41
CA ALA A 293 -16.89 49.41 -17.54
C ALA A 293 -15.99 48.20 -17.90
N VAL A 294 -14.71 48.21 -17.53
CA VAL A 294 -13.74 47.15 -17.86
C VAL A 294 -13.58 46.13 -16.71
N SER A 295 -13.99 46.50 -15.49
CA SER A 295 -13.88 45.65 -14.30
C SER A 295 -14.52 44.24 -14.45
N PRO A 296 -15.72 44.08 -15.04
CA PRO A 296 -16.32 42.76 -15.19
C PRO A 296 -15.47 41.78 -16.01
N VAL A 297 -14.76 42.27 -17.02
CA VAL A 297 -13.91 41.42 -17.89
C VAL A 297 -12.74 40.86 -17.12
N ALA A 298 -12.08 41.68 -16.29
CA ALA A 298 -10.95 41.23 -15.47
C ALA A 298 -11.39 40.19 -14.42
N TRP A 299 -12.56 40.34 -13.80
CA TRP A 299 -13.11 39.35 -12.87
C TRP A 299 -13.44 38.01 -13.53
N VAL A 300 -14.02 38.04 -14.73
CA VAL A 300 -14.30 36.81 -15.51
C VAL A 300 -12.99 36.07 -15.84
N LEU A 301 -11.94 36.79 -16.25
CA LEU A 301 -10.64 36.19 -16.52
C LEU A 301 -9.97 35.61 -15.25
N ALA A 302 -10.09 36.29 -14.12
CA ALA A 302 -9.59 35.80 -12.83
C ALA A 302 -10.25 34.47 -12.44
N LEU A 303 -11.58 34.37 -12.55
CA LEU A 303 -12.33 33.15 -12.28
C LEU A 303 -12.01 32.03 -13.28
N GLY A 304 -11.89 32.38 -14.56
CA GLY A 304 -11.54 31.46 -15.63
C GLY A 304 -10.17 30.80 -15.45
N CYS A 305 -9.21 31.48 -14.81
CA CYS A 305 -7.92 30.91 -14.44
C CYS A 305 -7.94 30.15 -13.09
N ALA A 306 -8.73 30.61 -12.11
CA ALA A 306 -8.80 30.01 -10.78
C ALA A 306 -9.42 28.61 -10.78
N LEU A 307 -10.52 28.43 -11.51
CA LEU A 307 -11.27 27.16 -11.52
C LEU A 307 -10.45 25.98 -12.08
N PRO A 308 -9.78 26.09 -13.24
CA PRO A 308 -8.90 25.04 -13.74
C PRO A 308 -7.71 24.78 -12.81
N ALA A 309 -7.13 25.83 -12.21
CA ALA A 309 -6.02 25.66 -11.29
C ALA A 309 -6.43 24.93 -10.01
N GLY A 310 -7.59 25.29 -9.44
CA GLY A 310 -8.20 24.60 -8.31
C GLY A 310 -8.53 23.14 -8.63
N TYR A 311 -9.11 22.89 -9.81
CA TYR A 311 -9.41 21.53 -10.28
C TYR A 311 -8.13 20.69 -10.45
N LEU A 312 -7.10 21.24 -11.10
CA LEU A 312 -5.81 20.58 -11.29
C LEU A 312 -5.13 20.28 -9.95
N ARG A 313 -5.24 21.18 -8.96
CA ARG A 313 -4.66 21.00 -7.63
C ARG A 313 -5.45 19.98 -6.78
N GLY A 314 -6.78 20.05 -6.81
CA GLY A 314 -7.67 19.18 -6.03
C GLY A 314 -7.67 17.72 -6.49
N ARG A 315 -7.53 17.46 -7.79
CA ARG A 315 -7.43 16.09 -8.34
C ARG A 315 -6.22 15.32 -7.80
N HIS A 316 -5.22 16.00 -7.26
CA HIS A 316 -4.02 15.42 -6.69
C HIS A 316 -4.02 15.33 -5.15
N GLY A 317 -5.17 15.57 -4.50
CA GLY A 317 -5.33 15.28 -3.07
C GLY A 317 -4.52 16.16 -2.10
N ARG A 318 -3.89 17.25 -2.56
CA ARG A 318 -3.21 18.19 -1.66
C ARG A 318 -4.23 19.15 -1.05
N ALA A 319 -4.58 18.94 0.21
CA ALA A 319 -5.36 19.88 1.01
C ALA A 319 -4.66 21.24 1.08
N VAL A 320 -5.43 22.33 0.96
CA VAL A 320 -4.95 23.71 1.19
C VAL A 320 -4.98 23.96 2.69
N VAL A 321 -4.06 23.34 3.42
CA VAL A 321 -3.77 23.76 4.79
C VAL A 321 -2.44 24.51 4.72
N PRO A 322 -2.41 25.84 4.94
CA PRO A 322 -1.15 26.55 5.05
C PRO A 322 -0.40 25.97 6.25
N HIS A 323 0.79 25.40 6.01
CA HIS A 323 1.75 25.10 7.06
C HIS A 323 2.24 26.43 7.64
N TRP A 324 1.53 26.94 8.64
CA TRP A 324 2.08 27.93 9.55
C TRP A 324 3.14 27.21 10.37
N ARG A 325 4.42 27.44 10.05
CA ARG A 325 5.53 27.08 10.93
C ARG A 325 5.33 27.87 12.23
N ARG A 326 5.21 27.17 13.35
CA ARG A 326 5.44 27.73 14.68
C ARG A 326 6.83 27.36 15.13
#